data_AF-A0A9D4HNM1-F1
#
_entry.id   AF-A0A9D4HNM1-F1
#
_cell.length_a   1.000
_cell.length_b   1.000
_cell.length_c   1.000
_cell.angle_alpha   90.00
_cell.angle_beta   90.00
_cell.angle_gamma   90.00
#
_symmetry.space_group_name_H-M   'P 1'
#
loop_
_entity.id
_entity.type
_entity.pdbx_description
1 polymer ?
#
loop_
_entity_poly.entity_id
_entity_poly.type
_entity_poly.pdbx_seq_one_letter_code
_entity_poly.pdbx_strand_id
1 'polypeptide(L)'
;MSKVGLALLFDSSGGSLNEEICVIIAADETKNPYEKRLLEDIRQRWNEWDLLDAEQNDEKLQYDSFYNGFLAPYFSSCRSHDTKQALQAIDMDANGYVEWKEFLVYLKWAFRQYPYVEDANELLDVTFRKGLIPAMRGERILFKGIEDCRSK
;
A
#
# COMPACT_ATOMS: atom_id res chain seq x y z
N MET A 1 -7.61 -6.19 20.25
CA MET A 1 -6.62 -5.21 19.73
C MET A 1 -6.51 -5.37 18.22
N SER A 2 -6.36 -4.29 17.46
CA SER A 2 -6.29 -4.36 16.00
C SER A 2 -4.90 -4.81 15.55
N LYS A 3 -4.78 -6.06 15.06
CA LYS A 3 -3.52 -6.62 14.52
C LYS A 3 -2.90 -5.71 13.45
N VAL A 4 -3.74 -5.17 12.58
CA VAL A 4 -3.37 -4.25 11.49
C VAL A 4 -2.78 -2.93 12.02
N GLY A 5 -3.40 -2.34 13.05
CA GLY A 5 -2.92 -1.09 13.62
C GLY A 5 -1.58 -1.25 14.34
N LEU A 6 -1.38 -2.39 15.01
CA LEU A 6 -0.09 -2.73 15.63
C LEU A 6 1.01 -2.96 14.61
N ALA A 7 0.69 -3.60 13.48
CA ALA A 7 1.63 -3.80 12.38
C ALA A 7 2.13 -2.48 11.80
N LEU A 8 1.22 -1.55 11.46
CA LEU A 8 1.64 -0.25 10.92
C LEU A 8 2.32 0.66 11.98
N LEU A 9 1.98 0.50 13.26
CA LEU A 9 2.72 1.17 14.32
C LEU A 9 4.15 0.61 14.45
N PHE A 10 4.31 -0.70 14.33
CA PHE A 10 5.63 -1.35 14.36
C PHE A 10 6.49 -0.86 13.20
N ASP A 11 5.91 -0.84 12.00
CA ASP A 11 6.53 -0.30 10.79
C ASP A 11 6.98 1.16 10.96
N SER A 12 6.06 2.04 11.36
CA SER A 12 6.36 3.46 11.59
C SER A 12 7.33 3.72 12.75
N SER A 13 7.52 2.76 13.66
CA SER A 13 8.50 2.85 14.75
C SER A 13 9.92 2.41 14.35
N GLY A 14 10.14 2.02 13.09
CA GLY A 14 11.43 1.56 12.56
C GLY A 14 11.61 0.05 12.57
N GLY A 15 10.56 -0.72 12.85
CA GLY A 15 10.51 -2.15 12.53
C GLY A 15 10.18 -2.34 11.05
N SER A 16 10.52 -3.50 10.48
CA SER A 16 10.10 -3.87 9.13
C SER A 16 8.99 -4.91 9.21
N LEU A 17 7.87 -4.68 8.52
CA LEU A 17 6.86 -5.71 8.35
C LEU A 17 7.42 -6.84 7.50
N ASN A 18 7.45 -8.05 8.05
CA ASN A 18 7.88 -9.23 7.31
C ASN A 18 6.67 -9.92 6.64
N GLU A 19 6.96 -10.76 5.66
CA GLU A 19 5.95 -11.52 4.91
C GLU A 19 4.95 -12.25 5.83
N GLU A 20 5.44 -12.83 6.93
CA GLU A 20 4.62 -13.59 7.88
C GLU A 20 3.50 -12.73 8.51
N ILE A 21 3.82 -11.48 8.89
CA ILE A 21 2.83 -10.57 9.47
C ILE A 21 1.79 -10.18 8.41
N CYS A 22 2.21 -9.93 7.17
CA CYS A 22 1.31 -9.65 6.05
C CYS A 22 0.35 -10.80 5.80
N VAL A 23 0.85 -12.04 5.78
CA VAL A 23 0.02 -13.25 5.59
C VAL A 23 -1.00 -13.38 6.71
N ILE A 24 -0.61 -13.19 7.97
CA ILE A 24 -1.54 -13.28 9.11
C ILE A 24 -2.65 -12.22 9.04
N ILE A 25 -2.32 -11.01 8.59
CA ILE A 25 -3.28 -9.91 8.46
C ILE A 25 -4.17 -10.11 7.23
N ALA A 26 -3.61 -10.55 6.11
CA ALA A 26 -4.34 -10.85 4.89
C ALA A 26 -5.35 -11.98 5.12
N ALA A 27 -4.99 -13.00 5.91
CA ALA A 27 -5.87 -14.10 6.29
C ALA A 27 -6.99 -13.71 7.28
N ASP A 28 -6.88 -12.58 7.99
CA ASP A 28 -7.90 -12.10 8.93
C ASP A 28 -9.13 -11.59 8.14
N GLU A 29 -10.08 -12.46 7.84
CA GLU A 29 -11.28 -12.09 7.08
C GLU A 29 -12.13 -11.02 7.80
N THR A 30 -12.59 -10.05 7.02
CA THR A 30 -13.57 -9.07 7.48
C THR A 30 -14.92 -9.77 7.65
N LYS A 31 -15.57 -9.58 8.80
CA LYS A 31 -16.90 -10.17 9.07
C LYS A 31 -18.05 -9.37 8.44
N ASN A 32 -17.76 -8.16 7.97
CA ASN A 32 -18.74 -7.22 7.46
C ASN A 32 -18.96 -7.43 5.94
N PRO A 33 -20.19 -7.76 5.49
CA PRO A 33 -20.48 -7.95 4.07
C PRO A 33 -20.20 -6.72 3.21
N TYR A 34 -20.33 -5.52 3.78
CA TYR A 34 -20.05 -4.27 3.08
C TYR A 34 -18.56 -4.09 2.79
N GLU A 35 -17.70 -4.38 3.77
CA GLU A 35 -16.24 -4.36 3.59
C GLU A 35 -15.81 -5.39 2.54
N LYS A 36 -16.41 -6.59 2.53
CA LYS A 36 -16.12 -7.61 1.51
C LYS A 36 -16.44 -7.11 0.10
N ARG A 37 -17.61 -6.49 -0.09
CA ARG A 37 -18.01 -5.94 -1.40
C ARG A 37 -17.02 -4.89 -1.92
N LEU A 38 -16.62 -3.95 -1.07
CA LEU A 38 -15.67 -2.91 -1.48
C LEU A 38 -14.28 -3.47 -1.77
N LEU A 39 -13.83 -4.48 -1.01
CA LEU A 39 -12.58 -5.18 -1.30
C LEU A 39 -12.67 -5.98 -2.60
N GLU A 40 -13.82 -6.59 -2.91
CA GLU A 40 -14.06 -7.28 -4.18
C GLU A 40 -14.00 -6.30 -5.36
N ASP A 41 -14.59 -5.10 -5.24
CA ASP A 41 -14.52 -4.08 -6.29
C ASP A 41 -13.06 -3.65 -6.58
N ILE A 42 -12.24 -3.49 -5.52
CA ILE A 42 -10.81 -3.18 -5.69
C ILE A 42 -10.04 -4.38 -6.23
N ARG A 43 -10.37 -5.60 -5.81
CA ARG A 43 -9.76 -6.83 -6.32
C ARG A 43 -10.06 -7.03 -7.80
N GLN A 44 -11.24 -6.67 -8.26
CA GLN A 44 -11.56 -6.71 -9.68
C GLN A 44 -10.66 -5.76 -10.48
N ARG A 45 -10.49 -4.51 -10.02
CA ARG A 45 -9.56 -3.56 -10.64
C ARG A 45 -8.12 -4.06 -10.60
N TRP A 46 -7.70 -4.67 -9.50
CA TRP A 46 -6.37 -5.30 -9.40
C TRP A 46 -6.18 -6.35 -10.49
N ASN A 47 -7.14 -7.27 -10.63
CA ASN A 47 -7.09 -8.33 -11.62
C ASN A 47 -7.08 -7.78 -13.06
N GLU A 48 -7.76 -6.67 -13.33
CA GLU A 48 -7.72 -6.01 -14.64
C GLU A 48 -6.30 -5.52 -14.99
N TRP A 49 -5.57 -4.97 -14.01
CA TRP A 49 -4.18 -4.54 -14.21
C TRP A 49 -3.18 -5.70 -14.26
N ASP A 50 -3.42 -6.73 -13.47
CA ASP A 50 -2.62 -7.96 -13.42
C ASP A 50 -2.70 -8.73 -14.76
N LEU A 51 -3.84 -8.68 -15.45
CA LEU A 51 -3.97 -9.21 -16.82
C LEU A 51 -3.19 -8.42 -17.88
N LEU A 52 -2.88 -7.15 -17.61
CA LEU A 52 -2.09 -6.31 -18.51
C LEU A 52 -0.59 -6.44 -18.27
N ASP A 53 -0.19 -7.04 -17.16
CA ASP A 53 1.21 -7.27 -16.83
C ASP A 53 1.83 -8.39 -17.68
N ALA A 54 3.16 -8.37 -17.76
CA ALA A 54 3.92 -9.38 -18.48
C ALA A 54 3.80 -10.78 -17.84
N GLU A 55 3.66 -10.81 -16.51
CA GLU A 55 3.37 -12.00 -15.72
C GLU A 55 1.94 -11.86 -15.19
N GLN A 56 1.07 -12.78 -15.60
CA GLN A 56 -0.37 -12.69 -15.32
C GLN A 56 -0.75 -13.66 -14.19
N ASN A 57 -1.67 -13.23 -13.34
CA ASN A 57 -2.30 -14.00 -12.27
C ASN A 57 -1.28 -14.57 -11.26
N ASP A 58 -0.26 -13.79 -10.94
CA ASP A 58 0.79 -14.12 -9.98
C ASP A 58 0.57 -13.50 -8.58
N GLU A 59 -0.55 -12.78 -8.40
CA GLU A 59 -0.90 -12.00 -7.20
C GLU A 59 0.03 -10.81 -6.93
N LYS A 60 0.85 -10.43 -7.90
CA LYS A 60 1.79 -9.33 -7.82
C LYS A 60 1.51 -8.35 -8.95
N LEU A 61 1.85 -7.09 -8.71
CA LEU A 61 1.85 -6.08 -9.75
C LEU A 61 3.23 -5.47 -9.86
N GLN A 62 3.65 -5.27 -11.10
CA GLN A 62 4.82 -4.44 -11.37
C GLN A 62 4.54 -3.01 -10.93
N TYR A 63 5.58 -2.31 -10.48
CA TYR A 63 5.48 -0.93 -10.01
C TYR A 63 4.80 0.01 -11.03
N ASP A 64 5.08 -0.17 -12.31
CA ASP A 64 4.46 0.65 -13.37
C ASP A 64 2.95 0.39 -13.48
N SER A 65 2.52 -0.87 -13.38
CA SER A 65 1.11 -1.26 -13.45
C SER A 65 0.33 -0.86 -12.20
N PHE A 66 0.93 -1.05 -11.01
CA PHE A 66 0.36 -0.53 -9.78
C PHE A 66 0.27 1.00 -9.79
N TYR A 67 1.28 1.68 -10.34
CA TYR A 67 1.25 3.12 -10.49
C TYR A 67 0.08 3.58 -11.37
N ASN A 68 -0.03 3.03 -12.58
CA ASN A 68 -1.05 3.43 -13.53
C ASN A 68 -2.46 3.12 -13.03
N GLY A 69 -2.64 2.01 -12.32
CA GLY A 69 -3.94 1.59 -11.79
C GLY A 69 -4.39 2.32 -10.55
N PHE A 70 -3.47 2.66 -9.64
CA PHE A 70 -3.84 3.10 -8.29
C PHE A 70 -3.17 4.41 -7.85
N LEU A 71 -1.91 4.66 -8.22
CA LEU A 71 -1.17 5.84 -7.71
C LEU A 71 -1.22 7.06 -8.64
N ALA A 72 -1.53 6.89 -9.92
CA ALA A 72 -1.56 7.97 -10.91
C ALA A 72 -2.45 9.18 -10.52
N PRO A 73 -3.59 9.02 -9.82
CA PRO A 73 -4.37 10.16 -9.33
C PRO A 73 -3.69 10.96 -8.21
N TYR A 74 -2.76 10.35 -7.48
CA TYR A 74 -2.13 10.92 -6.28
C TYR A 74 -0.75 11.52 -6.55
N PHE A 75 -0.07 11.02 -7.57
CA PHE A 75 1.28 11.44 -7.94
C PHE A 75 1.31 11.93 -9.39
N SER A 76 1.99 13.05 -9.62
CA SER A 76 2.05 13.67 -10.94
C SER A 76 3.01 12.99 -11.92
N SER A 77 3.87 12.08 -11.45
CA SER A 77 4.83 11.37 -12.31
C SER A 77 5.24 10.02 -11.72
N CYS A 78 5.26 8.97 -12.55
CA CYS A 78 5.72 7.62 -12.16
C CYS A 78 7.19 7.57 -11.77
N ARG A 79 8.00 8.52 -12.27
CA ARG A 79 9.46 8.57 -12.04
C ARG A 79 9.86 9.48 -10.89
N SER A 80 8.89 10.11 -10.23
CA SER A 80 9.20 11.00 -9.11
C SER A 80 9.78 10.21 -7.93
N HIS A 81 10.67 10.84 -7.17
CA HIS A 81 11.22 10.24 -5.96
C HIS A 81 10.09 9.86 -4.98
N ASP A 82 9.07 10.72 -4.87
CA ASP A 82 7.92 10.46 -4.01
C ASP A 82 7.13 9.22 -4.46
N THR A 83 6.97 8.97 -5.76
CA THR A 83 6.31 7.75 -6.26
C THR A 83 7.10 6.50 -5.91
N LYS A 84 8.43 6.54 -6.05
CA LYS A 84 9.29 5.41 -5.67
C LYS A 84 9.21 5.11 -4.18
N GLN A 85 9.17 6.15 -3.35
CA GLN A 85 8.97 6.00 -1.91
C GLN A 85 7.59 5.42 -1.59
N ALA A 86 6.54 5.80 -2.32
CA ALA A 86 5.21 5.22 -2.14
C ALA A 86 5.20 3.71 -2.46
N LEU A 87 5.90 3.32 -3.53
CA LEU A 87 6.05 1.93 -3.94
C LEU A 87 6.91 1.12 -2.95
N GLN A 88 7.98 1.72 -2.44
CA GLN A 88 8.83 1.10 -1.39
C GLN A 88 8.11 0.96 -0.05
N ALA A 89 7.23 1.92 0.29
CA ALA A 89 6.47 1.84 1.52
C ALA A 89 5.39 0.74 1.48
N ILE A 90 4.87 0.40 0.30
CA ILE A 90 3.89 -0.68 0.15
C ILE A 90 4.56 -2.05 -0.04
N ASP A 91 5.71 -2.10 -0.71
CA ASP A 91 6.55 -3.29 -0.90
C ASP A 91 7.33 -3.58 0.39
N MET A 92 6.72 -4.37 1.27
CA MET A 92 7.19 -4.61 2.64
C MET A 92 8.35 -5.61 2.68
N ASP A 93 8.39 -6.55 1.75
CA ASP A 93 9.49 -7.51 1.62
C ASP A 93 10.64 -7.01 0.72
N ALA A 94 10.48 -5.82 0.13
CA ALA A 94 11.43 -5.14 -0.76
C ALA A 94 11.83 -6.01 -1.97
N ASN A 95 10.91 -6.84 -2.46
CA ASN A 95 11.16 -7.73 -3.59
C ASN A 95 11.07 -7.03 -4.96
N GLY A 96 10.65 -5.75 -4.99
CA GLY A 96 10.52 -4.94 -6.20
C GLY A 96 9.15 -5.03 -6.88
N TYR A 97 8.18 -5.70 -6.26
CA TYR A 97 6.81 -5.86 -6.72
C TYR A 97 5.84 -5.46 -5.61
N VAL A 98 4.61 -5.11 -5.98
CA VAL A 98 3.54 -4.89 -5.00
C VAL A 98 2.68 -6.14 -4.98
N GLU A 99 2.64 -6.86 -3.87
CA GLU A 99 1.77 -8.02 -3.75
C GLU A 99 0.38 -7.65 -3.22
N TRP A 100 -0.64 -8.39 -3.64
CA TRP A 100 -2.01 -8.14 -3.17
C TRP A 100 -2.11 -8.18 -1.65
N LYS A 101 -1.39 -9.10 -0.99
CA LYS A 101 -1.41 -9.24 0.47
C LYS A 101 -0.90 -7.98 1.17
N GLU A 102 0.09 -7.31 0.62
CA GLU A 102 0.68 -6.09 1.16
C GLU A 102 -0.27 -4.91 0.99
N PHE A 103 -0.86 -4.78 -0.21
CA PHE A 103 -1.87 -3.77 -0.46
C PHE A 103 -3.11 -3.97 0.43
N LEU A 104 -3.52 -5.22 0.63
CA LEU A 104 -4.66 -5.59 1.48
C LEU A 104 -4.44 -5.18 2.95
N VAL A 105 -3.21 -5.20 3.47
CA VAL A 105 -2.89 -4.70 4.82
C VAL A 105 -3.31 -3.24 4.96
N TYR A 106 -2.96 -2.40 3.98
CA TYR A 106 -3.30 -0.98 3.95
C TYR A 106 -4.80 -0.74 3.78
N LEU A 107 -5.49 -1.50 2.92
CA LEU A 107 -6.94 -1.41 2.75
C LEU A 107 -7.69 -1.79 4.04
N LYS A 108 -7.29 -2.88 4.71
CA LYS A 108 -7.86 -3.30 5.99
C LYS A 108 -7.58 -2.28 7.10
N TRP A 109 -6.42 -1.64 7.06
CA TRP A 109 -6.12 -0.55 7.98
C TRP A 109 -7.08 0.62 7.78
N ALA A 110 -7.28 1.05 6.53
CA ALA A 110 -8.14 2.16 6.18
C ALA A 110 -9.58 1.92 6.68
N PHE A 111 -10.13 0.72 6.46
CA PHE A 111 -11.44 0.36 7.00
C PHE A 111 -11.54 0.44 8.53
N ARG A 112 -10.52 -0.06 9.23
CA ARG A 112 -10.54 -0.05 10.70
C ARG A 112 -10.41 1.35 11.28
N GLN A 113 -9.69 2.24 10.61
CA GLN A 113 -9.54 3.64 11.04
C GLN A 113 -10.72 4.51 10.60
N TYR A 114 -11.33 4.19 9.47
CA TYR A 114 -12.39 4.96 8.84
C TYR A 114 -13.55 4.01 8.44
N PRO A 115 -14.41 3.62 9.38
CA PRO A 115 -15.47 2.62 9.14
C PRO A 115 -16.65 3.15 8.30
N TYR A 116 -16.67 4.45 7.98
CA TYR A 116 -17.77 5.13 7.28
C TYR A 116 -17.45 5.46 5.82
N VAL A 117 -16.45 4.81 5.23
CA VAL A 117 -16.13 4.94 3.81
C VAL A 117 -17.32 4.46 2.97
N GLU A 118 -17.75 5.26 1.99
CA GLU A 118 -18.96 5.07 1.20
C GLU A 118 -18.74 4.20 -0.05
N ASP A 119 -17.54 4.25 -0.63
CA ASP A 119 -17.20 3.49 -1.84
C ASP A 119 -15.71 3.10 -1.95
N ALA A 120 -15.39 2.31 -2.98
CA ALA A 120 -14.06 1.78 -3.21
C ALA A 120 -13.02 2.88 -3.55
N ASN A 121 -13.44 3.97 -4.20
CA ASN A 121 -12.55 5.09 -4.50
C ASN A 121 -12.21 5.88 -3.23
N GLU A 122 -13.21 6.11 -2.37
CA GLU A 122 -12.99 6.77 -1.09
C GLU A 122 -12.09 5.90 -0.19
N LEU A 123 -12.23 4.57 -0.23
CA LEU A 123 -11.33 3.68 0.48
C LEU A 123 -9.88 3.84 -0.02
N LEU A 124 -9.67 3.87 -1.33
CA LEU A 124 -8.36 4.09 -1.93
C LEU A 124 -7.81 5.47 -1.53
N ASP A 125 -8.64 6.52 -1.58
CA ASP A 125 -8.27 7.87 -1.15
C ASP A 125 -7.78 7.91 0.29
N VAL A 126 -8.51 7.26 1.20
CA VAL A 126 -8.11 7.16 2.62
C VAL A 126 -6.82 6.37 2.75
N THR A 127 -6.72 5.24 2.06
CA THR A 127 -5.57 4.33 2.09
C THR A 127 -4.30 5.06 1.68
N PHE A 128 -4.32 5.77 0.55
CA PHE A 128 -3.16 6.48 0.03
C PHE A 128 -2.88 7.78 0.79
N ARG A 129 -3.87 8.65 0.98
CA ARG A 129 -3.65 9.97 1.58
C ARG A 129 -3.34 9.90 3.06
N LYS A 130 -3.89 8.93 3.79
CA LYS A 130 -3.77 8.84 5.25
C LYS A 130 -2.89 7.69 5.73
N GLY A 131 -2.71 6.65 4.92
CA GLY A 131 -1.86 5.51 5.25
C GLY A 131 -0.50 5.61 4.55
N LEU A 132 -0.50 5.43 3.23
CA LEU A 132 0.73 5.28 2.45
C LEU A 132 1.57 6.55 2.42
N ILE A 133 0.98 7.71 2.09
CA ILE A 133 1.73 8.98 1.98
C ILE A 133 2.38 9.39 3.30
N PRO A 134 1.72 9.25 4.47
CA PRO A 134 2.39 9.45 5.75
C PRO A 134 3.49 8.42 6.06
N ALA A 135 3.31 7.14 5.69
CA ALA A 135 4.34 6.11 5.87
C ALA A 135 5.63 6.46 5.12
N MET A 136 5.53 7.01 3.90
CA MET A 136 6.68 7.54 3.14
C MET A 136 7.47 8.63 3.88
N ARG A 137 6.81 9.42 4.74
CA ARG A 137 7.47 10.48 5.51
C ARG A 137 8.17 9.94 6.76
N GLY A 138 7.79 8.76 7.25
CA GLY A 138 8.51 8.06 8.32
C GLY A 138 9.95 7.74 7.91
N GLU A 139 10.16 7.33 6.66
CA GLU A 139 11.50 7.11 6.08
C GLU A 139 12.38 8.37 6.07
N ARG A 140 11.78 9.58 5.99
CA ARG A 140 12.56 10.84 6.05
C ARG A 140 13.26 11.05 7.39
N ILE A 141 12.81 10.40 8.46
CA ILE A 141 13.49 10.49 9.78
C ILE A 141 14.70 9.55 9.84
N LEU A 142 14.71 8.45 9.07
CA LEU A 142 15.86 7.56 8.92
C LEU A 142 16.93 8.12 7.97
N PHE A 143 16.57 8.99 7.02
CA PHE A 143 17.52 9.71 6.15
C PHE A 143 18.14 10.96 6.78
N LYS A 144 18.25 11.04 8.11
CA LYS A 144 19.13 12.02 8.76
C LYS A 144 20.57 11.51 8.75
N GLY A 145 21.14 11.34 7.55
CA GLY A 145 22.49 10.78 7.41
C GLY A 145 23.02 10.58 6.00
N ILE A 146 22.49 11.24 4.96
CA ILE A 146 23.23 11.39 3.71
C ILE A 146 23.41 12.88 3.46
N GLU A 147 24.65 13.30 3.63
CA GLU A 147 25.15 14.63 3.41
C GLU A 147 24.84 15.10 1.98
N ASP A 148 24.43 16.37 1.91
CA ASP A 148 24.88 17.38 0.96
C ASP A 148 25.16 16.92 -0.48
N CYS A 149 24.24 17.26 -1.39
CA CYS A 149 24.62 17.70 -2.73
C CYS A 149 23.91 19.03 -3.03
N ARG A 150 24.34 20.08 -2.33
CA ARG A 150 24.29 21.44 -2.87
C ARG A 150 25.12 21.51 -4.16
N SER A 151 24.51 22.14 -5.16
CA SER A 151 25.10 22.96 -6.22
C SER A 151 26.52 22.62 -6.71
N LYS A 152 26.61 22.23 -7.98
CA LYS A 152 27.24 23.07 -9.03
C LYS A 152 26.66 22.73 -10.39
#